data_AF-A0A7X6XVG4-F1
#
_entry.id   AF-A0A7X6XVG4-F1
#
_cell.length_a   1.000
_cell.length_b   1.000
_cell.length_c   1.000
_cell.angle_alpha   90.00
_cell.angle_beta   90.00
_cell.angle_gamma   90.00
#
_symmetry.space_group_name_H-M   'P 1'
#
loop_
_entity.id
_entity.type
_entity.pdbx_description
1 polymer ?
#
loop_
_entity_poly.entity_id
_entity_poly.type
_entity_poly.pdbx_seq_one_letter_code
_entity_poly.pdbx_strand_id
1 'polypeptide(L)'
;MRIIYRKFPKLIESFEGRTQRYYEEVKMVDQLVQDHKAVKINPSVEMGVGRFGGNIEQYDALFKLAYEDCESKRNDLESLFKASKQ
;
A
#
# COMPACT_ATOMS: atom_id res chain seq x y z
N MET A 1 17.38 8.38 18.43
CA MET A 1 15.95 8.72 18.60
C MET A 1 15.61 9.18 20.02
N ARG A 2 15.77 8.34 21.05
CA ARG A 2 15.36 8.65 22.44
C ARG A 2 15.91 9.95 23.02
N ILE A 3 17.18 10.29 22.77
CA ILE A 3 17.81 11.52 23.29
C ILE A 3 17.25 12.78 22.62
N ILE A 4 17.10 12.75 21.29
CA ILE A 4 16.63 13.89 20.47
C ILE A 4 15.15 14.17 20.75
N TYR A 5 14.32 13.12 20.85
CA TYR A 5 12.88 13.21 21.03
C TYR A 5 12.41 12.94 22.46
N ARG A 6 13.27 13.07 23.48
CA ARG A 6 12.96 12.74 24.88
C ARG A 6 11.72 13.43 25.45
N LYS A 7 11.39 14.62 24.94
CA LYS A 7 10.19 15.39 25.35
C LYS A 7 8.89 14.85 24.72
N PHE A 8 8.98 13.90 23.80
CA PHE A 8 7.87 13.35 23.02
C PHE A 8 7.84 11.81 23.15
N PRO A 9 7.51 11.26 24.33
CA PRO A 9 7.55 9.81 24.58
C PRO A 9 6.65 9.01 23.62
N LYS A 10 5.44 9.52 23.32
CA LYS A 10 4.52 8.90 22.36
C LYS A 10 5.11 8.79 20.94
N LEU A 11 5.91 9.79 20.54
CA LEU A 11 6.56 9.79 19.25
C LEU A 11 7.67 8.72 19.20
N ILE A 12 8.46 8.60 20.27
CA ILE A 12 9.47 7.53 20.41
C ILE A 12 8.80 6.15 20.29
N GLU A 13 7.72 5.91 21.05
CA GLU A 13 6.96 4.66 20.99
C GLU A 13 6.44 4.36 19.58
N SER A 14 5.95 5.38 18.87
CA SER A 14 5.48 5.23 17.49
C SER A 14 6.59 4.83 16.52
N PHE A 15 7.81 5.33 16.73
CA PHE A 15 8.96 4.98 15.91
C PHE A 15 9.47 3.57 16.21
N GLU A 16 9.54 3.21 17.49
CA GLU A 16 9.99 1.88 17.93
C GLU A 16 9.03 0.77 17.46
N GLY A 17 7.72 1.04 17.48
CA GLY A 17 6.71 0.10 17.02
C GLY A 17 6.39 0.15 15.53
N ARG A 18 6.98 1.06 14.74
CA ARG A 18 6.54 1.36 13.36
C ARG A 18 6.55 0.12 12.46
N THR A 19 7.65 -0.63 12.46
CA THR A 19 7.80 -1.80 11.58
C THR A 19 6.79 -2.89 11.92
N GLN A 20 6.59 -3.14 13.22
CA GLN A 20 5.62 -4.12 13.70
C GLN A 20 4.20 -3.74 13.29
N ARG A 21 3.79 -2.48 13.53
CA ARG A 21 2.47 -1.99 13.14
C ARG A 21 2.24 -2.05 11.63
N TYR A 22 3.27 -1.74 10.83
CA TYR A 22 3.18 -1.87 9.37
C TYR A 22 2.84 -3.30 8.95
N TYR A 23 3.54 -4.31 9.48
CA TYR A 23 3.24 -5.70 9.13
C TYR A 23 1.89 -6.18 9.66
N GLU A 24 1.45 -5.69 10.82
CA GLU A 24 0.09 -5.94 11.32
C GLU A 24 -0.96 -5.37 10.37
N GLU A 25 -0.82 -4.12 9.92
CA GLU A 25 -1.70 -3.48 8.96
C GLU A 25 -1.72 -4.21 7.61
N VAL A 26 -0.55 -4.60 7.09
CA VAL A 26 -0.45 -5.39 5.85
C VAL A 26 -1.22 -6.70 5.98
N LYS A 27 -1.08 -7.41 7.11
CA LYS A 27 -1.82 -8.65 7.35
C LYS A 27 -3.33 -8.43 7.43
N MET A 28 -3.78 -7.32 8.04
CA MET A 28 -5.20 -6.97 8.07
C MET A 28 -5.74 -6.72 6.66
N VAL A 29 -5.00 -5.99 5.82
CA VAL A 29 -5.37 -5.78 4.42
C VAL A 29 -5.44 -7.09 3.65
N ASP A 30 -4.43 -7.95 3.80
CA ASP A 30 -4.39 -9.24 3.10
C ASP A 30 -5.56 -10.14 3.52
N GLN A 31 -5.96 -10.12 4.80
CA GLN A 31 -7.15 -10.84 5.27
C GLN A 31 -8.43 -10.28 4.63
N LEU A 32 -8.57 -8.96 4.53
CA LEU A 32 -9.74 -8.34 3.88
C LEU A 32 -9.83 -8.72 2.40
N VAL A 33 -8.68 -8.86 1.72
CA VAL A 33 -8.63 -9.31 0.32
C VAL A 33 -9.03 -10.78 0.21
N GLN A 34 -8.53 -11.66 1.09
CA GLN A 34 -8.92 -13.07 1.14
C GLN A 34 -10.42 -13.24 1.43
N ASP A 35 -10.99 -12.40 2.28
CA ASP A 35 -12.41 -12.37 2.61
C ASP A 35 -13.28 -11.74 1.50
N HIS A 36 -12.70 -11.32 0.37
CA HIS A 36 -13.37 -10.57 -0.71
C HIS A 36 -14.04 -9.27 -0.25
N LYS A 37 -13.58 -8.68 0.86
CA LYS A 37 -14.08 -7.41 1.43
C LYS A 37 -13.29 -6.20 0.96
N ALA A 38 -12.12 -6.42 0.36
CA ALA A 38 -11.27 -5.38 -0.20
C ALA A 38 -10.58 -5.87 -1.48
N VAL A 39 -10.19 -4.93 -2.33
CA VAL A 39 -9.30 -5.19 -3.48
C VAL A 39 -8.02 -4.40 -3.26
N LYS A 40 -6.87 -5.09 -3.22
CA LYS A 40 -5.56 -4.47 -3.11
C LYS A 40 -5.05 -4.10 -4.50
N ILE A 41 -4.82 -2.81 -4.71
CA ILE A 41 -4.19 -2.24 -5.90
C ILE A 41 -2.86 -1.64 -5.47
N ASN A 42 -1.79 -2.28 -5.90
CA ASN A 42 -0.41 -1.86 -5.70
C ASN A 42 0.35 -2.21 -6.99
N PRO A 43 1.45 -1.50 -7.29
CA PRO A 43 2.33 -1.89 -8.39
C PRO A 43 2.68 -3.38 -8.27
N SER A 44 2.39 -4.16 -9.31
CA SER A 44 2.74 -5.59 -9.34
C SER A 44 4.24 -5.81 -9.47
N VAL A 45 4.98 -4.80 -9.91
CA VAL A 45 6.43 -4.80 -10.11
C VAL A 45 7.05 -3.54 -9.51
N GLU A 46 8.18 -3.69 -8.82
CA GLU A 46 8.97 -2.56 -8.30
C GLU A 46 9.76 -1.90 -9.43
N MET A 47 9.48 -0.62 -9.69
CA MET A 47 10.09 0.15 -10.79
C MET A 47 11.28 1.03 -10.33
N GLY A 48 11.66 0.97 -9.04
CA GLY A 48 12.79 1.72 -8.50
C GLY A 48 12.55 3.22 -8.43
N VAL A 49 11.28 3.63 -8.42
CA VAL A 49 10.83 5.02 -8.30
C VAL A 49 10.57 5.33 -6.83
N GLY A 50 11.18 6.42 -6.36
CA GLY A 50 11.08 6.86 -4.98
C GLY A 50 10.50 8.28 -4.90
N ARG A 51 10.19 8.73 -3.68
CA ARG A 51 9.65 10.09 -3.46
C ARG A 51 10.54 11.20 -4.04
N PHE A 52 11.85 10.98 -4.07
CA PHE A 52 12.85 11.94 -4.54
C PHE A 52 13.82 11.32 -5.55
N GLY A 53 13.43 10.23 -6.23
CA GLY A 53 14.32 9.49 -7.14
C GLY A 53 13.56 8.77 -8.25
N GLY A 54 14.28 8.42 -9.31
CA GLY A 54 13.75 7.83 -10.54
C GLY A 54 13.97 8.75 -11.75
N ASN A 55 14.01 8.15 -12.94
CA ASN A 55 14.09 8.86 -14.22
C ASN A 55 12.74 8.84 -14.95
N ILE A 56 12.64 9.63 -16.03
CA ILE A 56 11.38 9.80 -16.77
C ILE A 56 10.88 8.47 -17.34
N GLU A 57 11.77 7.60 -17.81
CA GLU A 57 11.42 6.29 -18.35
C GLU A 57 10.81 5.36 -17.29
N GLN A 58 11.33 5.39 -16.05
CA GLN A 58 10.79 4.64 -14.92
C GLN A 58 9.41 5.16 -14.50
N TYR A 59 9.17 6.47 -14.56
CA TYR A 59 7.86 7.05 -14.27
C TYR A 59 6.83 6.67 -15.34
N ASP A 60 7.21 6.74 -16.62
CA ASP A 60 6.33 6.33 -17.73
C ASP A 60 5.99 4.84 -17.63
N ALA A 61 6.98 4.00 -17.28
CA ALA A 61 6.78 2.58 -17.04
C ALA A 61 5.85 2.31 -15.85
N LEU A 62 6.04 3.00 -14.71
CA LEU A 62 5.17 2.88 -13.55
C LEU A 62 3.73 3.31 -13.87
N PHE A 63 3.57 4.39 -14.65
CA PHE A 63 2.25 4.87 -15.05
C PHE A 63 1.52 3.85 -15.93
N LYS A 64 2.21 3.27 -16.93
CA LYS A 64 1.67 2.19 -17.76
C LYS A 64 1.30 0.96 -16.94
N LEU A 65 2.18 0.56 -16.02
CA LEU A 65 1.95 -0.56 -15.09
C LEU A 65 0.69 -0.33 -14.25
N ALA A 66 0.46 0.89 -13.77
CA ALA A 66 -0.72 1.20 -12.96
C ALA A 66 -2.04 0.94 -13.73
N TYR A 67 -2.09 1.24 -15.03
CA TYR A 67 -3.24 0.90 -15.87
C TYR A 67 -3.40 -0.62 -16.01
N GLU A 68 -2.31 -1.32 -16.30
CA GLU A 68 -2.31 -2.77 -16.46
C GLU A 68 -2.76 -3.48 -15.17
N ASP A 69 -2.27 -3.02 -14.00
CA ASP A 69 -2.67 -3.53 -12.70
C ASP A 69 -4.15 -3.27 -12.41
N CYS A 70 -4.67 -2.09 -12.73
CA CYS A 70 -6.10 -1.79 -12.56
C CYS A 70 -6.98 -2.65 -13.48
N GLU A 71 -6.60 -2.80 -14.75
CA GLU A 71 -7.32 -3.65 -15.70
C GLU A 71 -7.32 -5.11 -15.27
N SER A 72 -6.19 -5.62 -14.77
CA SER A 72 -6.09 -6.99 -14.25
C SER A 72 -7.04 -7.28 -13.08
N LYS A 73 -7.40 -6.23 -12.31
CA LYS A 73 -8.31 -6.31 -11.15
C LYS A 73 -9.75 -5.88 -11.44
N ARG A 74 -10.09 -5.59 -12.70
CA ARG A 74 -11.43 -5.11 -13.11
C ARG A 74 -12.56 -5.99 -12.58
N ASN A 75 -12.45 -7.31 -12.73
CA ASN A 75 -13.49 -8.24 -12.29
C ASN A 75 -13.68 -8.24 -10.77
N ASP A 76 -12.59 -8.17 -10.01
CA ASP A 76 -12.64 -8.10 -8.54
C ASP A 76 -13.31 -6.80 -8.07
N LEU A 77 -12.97 -5.68 -8.72
CA LEU A 77 -13.57 -4.37 -8.45
C LEU A 77 -15.07 -4.33 -8.78
N GLU A 78 -15.46 -4.88 -9.93
CA GLU A 78 -16.87 -4.99 -10.31
C GLU A 78 -17.66 -5.86 -9.32
N SER A 79 -17.06 -6.97 -8.87
CA SER A 79 -17.68 -7.87 -7.91
C SER A 79 -17.88 -7.19 -6.56
N LEU A 80 -16.85 -6.49 -6.06
CA LEU A 80 -16.93 -5.72 -4.82
C LEU A 80 -17.99 -4.61 -4.90
N PHE A 81 -18.07 -3.89 -6.04
CA PHE A 81 -19.07 -2.84 -6.26
C PHE A 81 -20.51 -3.38 -6.33
N LYS A 82 -20.71 -4.56 -6.92
CA LYS A 82 -22.03 -5.21 -6.95
C LYS A 82 -22.44 -5.65 -5.54
N ALA A 83 -21.51 -6.21 -4.78
CA ALA A 83 -21.74 -6.65 -3.40
C ALA A 83 -22.09 -5.49 -2.46
N SER A 84 -21.54 -4.28 -2.67
CA SER A 84 -21.83 -3.12 -1.81
C SER A 84 -23.21 -2.47 -2.04
N LYS A 85 -23.92 -2.85 -3.11
CA LYS A 85 -25.26 -2.36 -3.43
C LYS A 85 -26.40 -3.27 -2.95
N GLN A 86 -26.08 -4.46 -2.46
CA GLN A 86 -27.03 -5.36 -1.81
C GLN A 86 -27.15 -5.02 -0.33
#